data_AF-A0A530M182-F1
#
_entry.id   AF-A0A530M182-F1
#
_cell.length_a   1.000
_cell.length_b   1.000
_cell.length_c   1.000
_cell.angle_alpha   90.00
_cell.angle_beta   90.00
_cell.angle_gamma   90.00
#
_symmetry.space_group_name_H-M   'P 1'
#
loop_
_entity.id
_entity.type
_entity.pdbx_description
1 polymer ?
#
loop_
_entity_poly.entity_id
_entity_poly.type
_entity_poly.pdbx_seq_one_letter_code
_entity_poly.pdbx_strand_id
1 'polypeptide(L)'
;LESIRVFDAATQRTTGQRKSMALQAMSEVALTPETISRFRRSYIEAFGAPSRDDGLYAAVSEGRRFAGMEHWLPFFYERLETVFD
;
A
#
# COMPACT_ATOMS: atom_id res chain seq x y z
N LEU A 1 -25.21 -6.88 8.91
CA LEU A 1 -24.92 -5.51 9.40
C LEU A 1 -26.23 -4.87 9.83
N GLU A 2 -26.41 -4.65 11.13
CA GLU A 2 -27.68 -4.11 11.66
C GLU A 2 -27.70 -2.57 11.69
N SER A 3 -26.55 -1.92 11.90
CA SER A 3 -26.40 -0.46 11.78
C SER A 3 -24.95 -0.07 11.53
N ILE A 4 -24.73 1.10 10.90
CA ILE A 4 -23.41 1.75 10.82
C ILE A 4 -23.48 3.01 11.67
N ARG A 5 -22.56 3.16 12.64
CA ARG A 5 -22.54 4.29 13.56
C ARG A 5 -21.21 5.03 13.48
N VAL A 6 -21.30 6.35 13.38
CA VAL A 6 -20.14 7.24 13.52
C VAL A 6 -19.92 7.48 15.00
N PHE A 7 -18.67 7.56 15.42
CA PHE A 7 -18.30 7.83 16.80
C PHE A 7 -17.22 8.90 16.88
N ASP A 8 -17.18 9.59 18.00
CA ASP A 8 -16.10 10.49 18.37
C ASP A 8 -14.92 9.68 18.94
N ALA A 9 -13.73 9.81 18.37
CA ALA A 9 -12.58 8.97 18.72
C ALA A 9 -12.01 9.24 20.12
N ALA A 10 -12.15 10.46 20.64
CA ALA A 10 -11.62 10.83 21.95
C ALA A 10 -12.51 10.30 23.09
N THR A 11 -13.83 10.41 22.93
CA THR A 11 -14.82 10.05 23.94
C THR A 11 -15.40 8.64 23.75
N GLN A 12 -15.17 8.03 22.59
CA GLN A 12 -15.71 6.71 22.21
C GLN A 12 -17.25 6.67 22.22
N ARG A 13 -17.92 7.81 22.02
CA ARG A 13 -19.39 7.90 22.00
C ARG A 13 -19.93 7.99 20.57
N THR A 14 -21.06 7.32 20.32
CA THR A 14 -21.78 7.42 19.05
C THR A 14 -22.29 8.84 18.82
N THR A 15 -22.05 9.39 17.64
CA THR A 15 -22.50 10.73 17.21
C THR A 15 -23.60 10.68 16.16
N GLY A 16 -23.83 9.53 15.51
CA GLY A 16 -24.94 9.36 14.58
C GLY A 16 -24.91 8.04 13.82
N GLN A 17 -25.94 7.81 13.00
CA GLN A 17 -26.07 6.61 12.16
C GLN A 17 -25.82 6.95 10.69
N ARG A 18 -25.35 5.96 9.91
CA ARG A 18 -25.16 6.05 8.45
C ARG A 18 -25.83 4.86 7.78
N LYS A 19 -26.26 5.06 6.53
CA LYS A 19 -26.88 4.01 5.70
C LYS A 19 -25.85 3.17 4.95
N SER A 20 -24.68 3.74 4.67
CA SER A 20 -23.59 3.10 3.94
C SER A 20 -22.24 3.70 4.33
N MET A 21 -21.16 3.01 3.94
CA MET A 21 -19.78 3.47 4.02
C MET A 21 -19.02 2.93 2.82
N ALA A 22 -18.09 3.71 2.28
CA ALA A 22 -17.12 3.27 1.30
C ALA A 22 -15.75 3.16 1.98
N LEU A 23 -15.06 2.04 1.76
CA LEU A 23 -13.68 1.85 2.19
C LEU A 23 -12.79 2.00 0.96
N GLN A 24 -11.81 2.90 1.05
CA GLN A 24 -10.77 3.07 0.05
C GLN A 24 -9.48 2.43 0.56
N ALA A 25 -8.56 2.12 -0.35
CA ALA A 25 -7.25 1.63 0.04
C ALA A 25 -6.55 2.68 0.91
N MET A 26 -5.97 2.24 2.02
CA MET A 26 -5.25 3.11 2.96
C MET A 26 -3.88 3.54 2.43
N SER A 27 -3.37 2.86 1.41
CA SER A 27 -2.06 3.10 0.82
C SER A 27 -2.12 2.87 -0.69
N GLU A 28 -1.31 3.63 -1.42
CA GLU A 28 -1.12 3.48 -2.86
C GLU A 28 -0.41 2.17 -3.23
N VAL A 29 0.21 1.49 -2.26
CA VAL A 29 0.80 0.15 -2.45
C VAL A 29 0.09 -0.88 -1.59
N ALA A 30 -0.51 -1.87 -2.25
CA ALA A 30 -0.92 -3.11 -1.62
C ALA A 30 0.19 -4.16 -1.78
N LEU A 31 0.71 -4.71 -0.67
CA LEU A 31 1.74 -5.75 -0.69
C LEU A 31 1.09 -7.14 -0.81
N THR A 32 0.71 -7.49 -2.03
CA THR A 32 0.22 -8.82 -2.42
C THR A 32 1.35 -9.66 -3.01
N PRO A 33 1.22 -10.99 -3.09
CA PRO A 33 2.24 -11.83 -3.74
C PRO A 33 2.58 -11.36 -5.18
N GLU A 34 1.58 -10.89 -5.92
CA GLU A 34 1.72 -10.44 -7.30
C GLU A 34 2.54 -9.14 -7.39
N THR A 35 2.22 -8.15 -6.56
CA THR A 35 2.89 -6.84 -6.53
C THR A 35 4.31 -6.94 -5.96
N ILE A 36 4.54 -7.80 -4.96
CA ILE A 36 5.87 -8.11 -4.44
C ILE A 36 6.73 -8.76 -5.54
N SER A 37 6.18 -9.74 -6.26
CA SER A 37 6.88 -10.41 -7.37
C SER A 37 7.25 -9.42 -8.49
N ARG A 38 6.32 -8.51 -8.84
CA ARG A 38 6.58 -7.45 -9.83
C ARG A 38 7.67 -6.49 -9.36
N PHE A 39 7.59 -6.02 -8.11
CA PHE A 39 8.60 -5.15 -7.54
C PHE A 39 9.99 -5.80 -7.63
N ARG A 40 10.12 -7.05 -7.19
CA ARG A 40 11.41 -7.75 -7.20
C ARG A 40 12.00 -7.87 -8.60
N ARG A 41 11.17 -8.23 -9.60
CA ARG A 41 11.62 -8.31 -11.01
C ARG A 41 12.05 -6.94 -11.53
N SER A 42 11.17 -5.94 -11.42
CA SER A 42 11.43 -4.59 -11.94
C SER A 42 12.65 -3.94 -11.29
N TYR A 43 12.84 -4.17 -9.99
CA TYR A 43 13.99 -3.68 -9.23
C TYR A 43 15.30 -4.34 -9.71
N ILE A 44 15.31 -5.66 -9.91
CA ILE A 44 16.48 -6.37 -10.44
C ILE A 44 16.77 -5.96 -11.88
N GLU A 45 15.75 -5.76 -12.70
CA GLU A 45 15.90 -5.28 -14.08
C GLU A 45 16.52 -3.88 -14.12
N ALA A 46 16.15 -3.00 -13.19
CA ALA A 46 16.66 -1.64 -13.13
C ALA A 46 18.06 -1.52 -12.48
N PHE A 47 18.35 -2.31 -11.44
CA PHE A 47 19.55 -2.13 -10.59
C PHE A 47 20.47 -3.34 -10.51
N GLY A 48 20.08 -4.49 -11.05
CA GLY A 48 20.80 -5.75 -10.92
C GLY A 48 20.55 -6.47 -9.59
N ALA A 49 21.44 -7.40 -9.24
CA ALA A 49 21.27 -8.20 -8.03
C ALA A 49 21.39 -7.32 -6.76
N PRO A 50 20.38 -7.33 -5.86
CA PRO A 50 20.42 -6.53 -4.65
C PRO A 50 21.51 -7.02 -3.70
N SER A 51 22.14 -6.06 -2.99
CA SER A 51 23.09 -6.39 -1.93
C SER A 51 22.37 -6.99 -0.71
N ARG A 52 23.12 -7.67 0.18
CA ARG A 52 22.55 -8.18 1.44
C ARG A 52 22.01 -7.08 2.36
N ASP A 53 22.53 -5.86 2.23
CA ASP A 53 22.17 -4.71 3.07
C ASP A 53 21.07 -3.84 2.44
N ASP A 54 20.47 -4.29 1.34
CA ASP A 54 19.34 -3.61 0.70
C ASP A 54 18.05 -3.82 1.52
N GLY A 55 17.86 -2.94 2.50
CA GLY A 55 16.73 -2.99 3.42
C GLY A 55 15.36 -2.82 2.75
N LEU A 56 15.28 -2.06 1.65
CA LEU A 56 14.05 -1.88 0.90
C LEU A 56 13.67 -3.19 0.19
N TYR A 57 14.60 -3.74 -0.58
CA TYR A 57 14.35 -4.97 -1.33
C TYR A 57 14.03 -6.13 -0.39
N ALA A 58 14.77 -6.26 0.71
CA ALA A 58 14.53 -7.29 1.72
C ALA A 58 13.14 -7.16 2.37
N ALA A 59 12.79 -5.96 2.85
CA ALA A 59 11.50 -5.74 3.51
C ALA A 59 10.31 -6.02 2.57
N VAL A 60 10.35 -5.50 1.35
CA VAL A 60 9.27 -5.73 0.37
C VAL A 60 9.18 -7.20 -0.02
N SER A 61 10.31 -7.89 -0.19
CA SER A 61 10.33 -9.33 -0.48
C SER A 61 9.69 -10.18 0.62
N GLU A 62 9.76 -9.72 1.88
CA GLU A 62 9.12 -10.33 3.05
C GLU A 62 7.66 -9.88 3.25
N GLY A 63 7.12 -9.03 2.36
CA GLY A 63 5.79 -8.46 2.50
C GLY A 63 5.67 -7.42 3.63
N ARG A 64 6.79 -6.89 4.10
CA ARG A 64 6.83 -5.82 5.10
C ARG A 64 6.92 -4.46 4.42
N ARG A 65 6.23 -3.48 5.01
CA ARG A 65 6.39 -2.08 4.61
C ARG A 65 7.78 -1.57 4.97
N PHE A 66 8.30 -0.70 4.12
CA PHE A 66 9.55 0.03 4.33
C PHE A 66 9.26 1.53 4.19
N ALA A 67 9.85 2.35 5.07
CA ALA A 67 9.60 3.79 5.04
C ALA A 67 10.09 4.40 3.71
N GLY A 68 9.20 5.11 3.00
CA GLY A 68 9.52 5.73 1.71
C GLY A 68 9.53 4.76 0.52
N MET A 69 9.00 3.53 0.68
CA MET A 69 8.82 2.59 -0.43
C MET A 69 7.93 3.15 -1.55
N GLU A 70 7.10 4.14 -1.23
CA GLU A 70 6.21 4.85 -2.16
C GLU A 70 7.00 5.60 -3.25
N HIS A 71 8.25 6.00 -3.01
CA HIS A 71 9.10 6.56 -4.07
C HIS A 71 9.41 5.57 -5.20
N TRP A 72 9.13 4.29 -4.98
CA TRP A 72 9.35 3.19 -5.92
C TRP A 72 8.04 2.66 -6.50
N LEU A 73 6.95 3.45 -6.41
CA LEU A 73 5.62 3.12 -6.94
C LEU A 73 5.65 2.52 -8.36
N PRO A 74 6.46 3.01 -9.32
CA PRO A 74 6.51 2.46 -10.67
C PRO A 74 6.90 0.97 -10.75
N PHE A 75 7.54 0.41 -9.73
CA PHE A 75 7.94 -1.00 -9.72
C PHE A 75 6.86 -1.94 -9.17
N PHE A 76 5.85 -1.40 -8.48
CA PHE A 76 4.74 -2.19 -7.95
C PHE A 76 3.63 -2.41 -8.99
N TYR A 77 3.58 -1.59 -10.03
CA TYR A 77 2.51 -1.56 -11.02
C TYR A 77 3.04 -1.61 -12.45
N GLU A 78 2.21 -2.03 -13.40
CA GLU A 78 2.59 -2.09 -14.81
C GLU A 78 2.63 -0.72 -15.48
N ARG A 79 1.69 0.12 -15.07
CA ARG A 79 1.51 1.47 -15.58
C ARG A 79 1.03 2.34 -14.43
N LEU A 80 1.56 3.55 -14.36
CA LEU A 80 1.02 4.62 -13.56
C LEU A 80 0.36 5.63 -14.50
N GLU A 81 -0.68 6.29 -13.99
CA GLU A 81 -1.34 7.39 -14.68
C GLU A 81 -0.91 8.70 -14.03
N THR A 82 -0.98 9.80 -14.79
CA THR A 82 -0.81 11.12 -14.21
C THR A 82 -2.15 11.59 -13.62
N VAL A 83 -2.12 12.64 -12.81
CA VAL A 83 -3.33 13.23 -12.24
C VAL A 83 -4.27 13.83 -13.31
N PHE A 84 -3.76 14.05 -14.54
CA PHE A 84 -4.52 14.65 -15.64
C PHE A 84 -5.05 13.64 -16.65
N ASP A 85 -4.65 12.37 -16.53
CA ASP A 85 -5.18 11.26 -17.32
C ASP A 85 -6.38 10.63 -16.59
#